data_AF-A0A6L8EX48-F1
#
_entry.id   AF-A0A6L8EX48-F1
#
_cell.length_a   1.000
_cell.length_b   1.000
_cell.length_c   1.000
_cell.angle_alpha   90.00
_cell.angle_beta   90.00
_cell.angle_gamma   90.00
#
_symmetry.space_group_name_H-M   'P 1'
#
loop_
_entity.id
_entity.type
_entity.pdbx_description
1 polymer ?
#
loop_
_entity_poly.entity_id
_entity_poly.type
_entity_poly.pdbx_seq_one_letter_code
_entity_poly.pdbx_strand_id
1 'polypeptide(L)'
;WYDFWNADLGRPVGEKGQPYDNREGLFIREFTNGWAVYNRSGKEQTISLPILTTAVSSGQLSQEHSVLDLDGDMFLKSMTDLNGDGVVNILDLVIVANAFGQTEPDLNGDGVVNILDLVIVSNAFNQN
;
A
#
# COMPACT_ATOMS: atom_id res chain seq x y z
N TRP A 1 7.35 -21.48 -4.71
CA TRP A 1 7.68 -20.81 -3.44
C TRP A 1 7.26 -19.37 -3.66
N TYR A 2 6.26 -18.87 -2.94
CA TYR A 2 5.72 -17.53 -3.21
C TYR A 2 6.79 -16.46 -2.93
N ASP A 3 6.85 -15.43 -3.77
CA ASP A 3 7.79 -14.29 -3.68
C ASP A 3 7.54 -13.38 -2.46
N PHE A 4 6.70 -13.83 -1.52
CA PHE A 4 6.28 -13.15 -0.31
C PHE A 4 7.44 -12.56 0.51
N TRP A 5 8.60 -13.21 0.53
CA TRP A 5 9.80 -12.75 1.27
C TRP A 5 10.53 -11.56 0.64
N ASN A 6 10.23 -11.21 -0.61
CA ASN A 6 10.94 -10.16 -1.34
C ASN A 6 10.18 -8.83 -1.38
N ALA A 7 8.96 -8.76 -0.85
CA ALA A 7 8.21 -7.51 -0.86
C ALA A 7 8.84 -6.49 0.11
N ASP A 8 9.20 -5.34 -0.45
CA ASP A 8 9.93 -4.29 0.28
C ASP A 8 8.99 -3.45 1.13
N LEU A 9 8.70 -3.93 2.34
CA LEU A 9 7.98 -3.16 3.36
C LEU A 9 8.80 -1.98 3.89
N GLY A 10 10.12 -1.97 3.69
CA GLY A 10 11.03 -1.00 4.26
C GLY A 10 11.23 -1.17 5.76
N ARG A 11 11.20 -0.07 6.52
CA ARG A 11 11.56 -0.05 7.95
C ARG A 11 10.34 -0.06 8.85
N PRO A 12 10.37 -0.73 10.03
CA PRO A 12 9.24 -0.75 10.95
C PRO A 12 8.92 0.65 11.47
N VAL A 13 7.63 0.96 11.56
CA VAL A 13 7.10 2.20 12.12
C VAL A 13 6.47 1.89 13.47
N GLY A 14 6.83 2.66 14.50
CA GLY A 14 6.22 2.55 15.83
C GLY A 14 6.56 1.26 16.60
N GLU A 15 5.64 0.85 17.47
CA GLU A 15 5.81 -0.31 18.35
C GLU A 15 5.73 -1.66 17.62
N LYS A 16 6.12 -2.74 18.31
CA LYS A 16 5.97 -4.10 17.79
C LYS A 16 4.48 -4.43 17.58
N GLY A 17 4.21 -5.37 16.66
CA GLY A 17 2.85 -5.67 16.17
C GLY A 17 1.77 -5.67 17.25
N GLN A 18 0.68 -4.94 16.97
CA GLN A 18 -0.42 -4.71 17.89
C GLN A 18 -1.70 -5.40 17.38
N PRO A 19 -2.67 -5.70 18.27
CA PRO A 19 -3.99 -6.13 17.83
C PRO A 19 -4.61 -5.07 16.90
N TYR A 20 -5.10 -5.49 15.74
CA TYR A 20 -5.77 -4.58 14.81
C TYR A 20 -7.23 -4.37 15.24
N ASP A 21 -7.64 -3.11 15.41
CA ASP A 21 -8.97 -2.70 15.90
C ASP A 21 -9.43 -3.40 17.20
N ASN A 22 -8.51 -3.74 18.10
CA ASN A 22 -8.78 -4.53 19.31
C ASN A 22 -9.43 -5.90 19.03
N ARG A 23 -9.27 -6.46 17.82
CA ARG A 23 -9.76 -7.80 17.48
C ARG A 23 -8.78 -8.86 17.97
N GLU A 24 -9.26 -9.77 18.80
CA GLU A 24 -8.46 -10.87 19.32
C GLU A 24 -7.95 -11.77 18.18
N GLY A 25 -6.66 -12.08 18.19
CA GLY A 25 -6.05 -12.95 17.20
C GLY A 25 -5.77 -12.29 15.85
N LEU A 26 -6.07 -11.00 15.66
CA LEU A 26 -5.75 -10.27 14.44
C LEU A 26 -4.66 -9.22 14.73
N PHE A 27 -3.52 -9.33 14.07
CA PHE A 27 -2.36 -8.52 14.34
C PHE A 27 -1.94 -7.73 13.11
N ILE A 28 -1.53 -6.48 13.31
CA ILE A 28 -0.97 -5.63 12.26
C ILE A 28 0.37 -5.05 12.71
N ARG A 29 1.26 -4.83 11.75
CA ARG A 29 2.47 -4.04 11.94
C ARG A 29 2.68 -3.13 10.75
N GLU A 30 2.89 -1.85 11.03
CA GLU A 30 3.22 -0.85 10.02
C GLU A 30 4.72 -0.79 9.74
N PHE A 31 5.04 -0.57 8.48
CA PHE A 31 6.35 -0.26 7.96
C PHE A 31 6.26 0.96 7.03
N THR A 32 7.41 1.50 6.63
CA THR A 32 7.48 2.70 5.79
C THR A 32 6.68 2.54 4.49
N ASN A 33 6.73 1.36 3.87
CA ASN A 33 6.15 1.12 2.55
C ASN A 33 4.86 0.29 2.61
N GLY A 34 4.35 -0.05 3.80
CA GLY A 34 3.18 -0.93 3.89
C GLY A 34 2.90 -1.52 5.26
N TRP A 35 2.11 -2.58 5.28
CA TRP A 35 1.73 -3.30 6.49
C TRP A 35 1.96 -4.79 6.34
N ALA A 36 2.29 -5.46 7.43
CA ALA A 36 2.20 -6.90 7.56
C ALA A 36 1.02 -7.24 8.50
N VAL A 37 0.16 -8.15 8.08
CA VAL A 37 -1.02 -8.57 8.84
C VAL A 37 -1.01 -10.07 9.01
N TYR A 38 -1.40 -10.52 10.20
CA TYR A 38 -1.54 -11.93 10.51
C TYR A 38 -2.85 -12.18 11.26
N ASN A 39 -3.63 -13.14 10.77
CA ASN A 39 -4.90 -13.53 11.33
C ASN A 39 -4.84 -14.95 11.90
N ARG A 40 -5.11 -15.07 13.19
CA ARG A 40 -5.31 -16.31 13.96
C ARG A 40 -6.53 -16.20 14.86
N SER A 41 -7.55 -15.49 14.40
CA SER A 41 -8.76 -15.17 15.16
C SER A 41 -9.80 -16.29 15.15
N GLY A 42 -9.53 -17.40 14.46
CA GLY A 42 -10.44 -18.55 14.31
C GLY A 42 -11.43 -18.41 13.14
N LYS A 43 -11.33 -17.34 12.34
CA LYS A 43 -12.16 -17.09 11.16
C LYS A 43 -11.51 -16.07 10.22
N GLU A 44 -11.99 -16.01 8.97
CA GLU A 44 -11.64 -14.94 8.03
C GLU A 44 -11.99 -13.56 8.59
N GLN A 45 -11.12 -12.58 8.34
CA GLN A 45 -11.27 -11.19 8.76
C GLN A 45 -11.09 -10.26 7.56
N THR A 46 -11.96 -9.25 7.47
CA THR A 46 -11.74 -8.12 6.57
C THR A 46 -11.04 -6.99 7.34
N ILE A 47 -9.99 -6.42 6.75
CA ILE A 47 -9.28 -5.25 7.28
C ILE A 47 -9.47 -4.06 6.34
N SER A 48 -9.34 -2.84 6.88
CA SER A 48 -9.42 -1.59 6.12
C SER A 48 -8.18 -0.73 6.38
N LEU A 49 -7.31 -0.63 5.39
CA LEU A 49 -6.09 0.17 5.46
C LEU A 49 -6.39 1.62 5.05
N PRO A 50 -5.67 2.61 5.64
CA PRO A 50 -6.01 4.02 5.49
C PRO A 50 -5.82 4.56 4.07
N ILE A 51 -5.06 3.86 3.22
CA ILE A 51 -4.75 4.25 1.85
C ILE A 51 -4.85 3.04 0.93
N LEU A 52 -4.87 3.29 -0.38
CA LEU A 52 -4.88 2.22 -1.37
C LEU A 52 -3.61 1.36 -1.23
N THR A 53 -3.78 0.04 -1.20
CA THR A 53 -2.66 -0.90 -1.03
C THR A 53 -2.79 -2.14 -1.91
N THR A 54 -1.65 -2.68 -2.32
CA THR A 54 -1.57 -3.94 -3.06
C THR A 54 -1.29 -5.09 -2.10
N ALA A 55 -2.19 -6.07 -2.07
CA ALA A 55 -1.97 -7.35 -1.41
C ALA A 55 -0.85 -8.12 -2.14
N VAL A 56 0.23 -8.45 -1.44
CA VAL A 56 1.40 -9.14 -2.04
C VAL A 56 1.04 -10.54 -2.50
N SER A 57 0.12 -11.22 -1.80
CA SER A 57 -0.30 -12.58 -2.16
C SER A 57 -1.10 -12.67 -3.46
N SER A 58 -1.94 -11.65 -3.77
CA SER A 58 -2.93 -11.70 -4.84
C SER A 58 -2.75 -10.64 -5.93
N GLY A 59 -1.97 -9.59 -5.65
CA GLY A 59 -1.88 -8.40 -6.50
C GLY A 59 -3.11 -7.50 -6.45
N GLN A 60 -4.10 -7.80 -5.58
CA GLN A 60 -5.32 -7.00 -5.46
C GLN A 60 -5.01 -5.62 -4.89
N LEU A 61 -5.44 -4.57 -5.61
CA LEU A 61 -5.34 -3.19 -5.19
C LEU A 61 -6.65 -2.77 -4.49
N SER A 62 -6.60 -2.46 -3.20
CA SER A 62 -7.79 -2.10 -2.42
C SER A 62 -7.40 -1.42 -1.10
N GLN A 63 -8.34 -0.70 -0.49
CA GLN A 63 -8.25 -0.34 0.94
C GLN A 63 -8.75 -1.47 1.84
N GLU A 64 -9.68 -2.29 1.33
CA GLU A 64 -10.24 -3.44 2.05
C GLU A 64 -9.64 -4.76 1.58
N HIS A 65 -9.21 -5.60 2.53
CA HIS A 65 -8.60 -6.89 2.24
C HIS A 65 -9.15 -7.98 3.13
N SER A 66 -9.37 -9.17 2.56
CA SER A 66 -9.69 -10.38 3.30
C SER A 66 -8.41 -11.12 3.70
N VAL A 67 -8.31 -11.51 4.97
CA VAL A 67 -7.23 -12.34 5.50
C VAL A 67 -7.85 -13.59 6.11
N LEU A 68 -7.52 -14.76 5.55
CA LEU A 68 -8.04 -16.05 6.03
C LEU A 68 -7.55 -16.37 7.45
N ASP A 69 -8.24 -17.29 8.12
CA ASP A 69 -7.78 -17.77 9.42
C ASP A 69 -6.47 -18.56 9.29
N LEU A 70 -5.59 -18.39 10.27
CA LEU A 70 -4.23 -18.96 10.31
C LEU A 70 -3.38 -18.55 9.10
N ASP A 71 -3.65 -17.38 8.53
CA ASP A 71 -2.96 -16.84 7.36
C ASP A 71 -2.52 -15.38 7.59
N GLY A 72 -1.76 -14.83 6.66
CA GLY A 72 -1.31 -13.44 6.69
C GLY A 72 -0.96 -12.94 5.31
N ASP A 73 -0.91 -11.61 5.18
CA ASP A 73 -0.43 -10.98 3.95
C ASP A 73 0.38 -9.74 4.28
N MET A 74 1.06 -9.25 3.26
CA MET A 74 1.72 -7.96 3.24
C MET A 74 0.97 -7.06 2.27
N PHE A 75 0.79 -5.81 2.68
CA PHE A 75 0.04 -4.81 1.92
C PHE A 75 0.96 -3.63 1.64
N LEU A 76 1.35 -3.47 0.38
CA LEU A 76 2.24 -2.38 -0.05
C LEU A 76 1.42 -1.13 -0.35
N LYS A 77 1.90 0.03 0.09
CA LYS A 77 1.31 1.33 -0.23
C LYS A 77 1.29 1.52 -1.74
N SER A 78 0.17 1.99 -2.27
CA SER A 78 0.12 2.46 -3.65
C SER A 78 1.07 3.64 -3.81
N MET A 79 1.91 3.60 -4.83
CA MET A 79 2.81 4.71 -5.19
C MET A 79 2.10 5.77 -6.04
N THR A 80 0.87 5.51 -6.48
CA THR A 80 0.13 6.37 -7.41
C THR A 80 -1.13 7.02 -6.81
N ASP A 81 -1.57 6.56 -5.64
CA ASP A 81 -2.57 7.25 -4.79
C ASP A 81 -1.80 8.24 -3.88
N LEU A 82 -1.45 9.39 -4.45
CA LEU A 82 -0.53 10.36 -3.86
C LEU A 82 -1.21 11.23 -2.81
N ASN A 83 -2.52 11.44 -2.91
CA ASN A 83 -3.28 12.15 -1.89
C ASN A 83 -3.79 11.20 -0.77
N GLY A 84 -3.71 9.88 -0.99
CA GLY A 84 -4.11 8.86 -0.02
C GLY A 84 -5.63 8.74 0.15
N ASP A 85 -6.42 9.16 -0.85
CA ASP A 85 -7.88 9.13 -0.79
C ASP A 85 -8.49 7.78 -1.17
N GLY A 86 -7.66 6.83 -1.59
CA GLY A 86 -8.08 5.49 -1.99
C GLY A 86 -8.42 5.37 -3.48
N VAL A 87 -8.33 6.45 -4.27
CA VAL A 87 -8.73 6.46 -5.68
C VAL A 87 -7.69 7.17 -6.54
N VAL A 88 -6.96 6.41 -7.37
CA VAL A 88 -6.03 7.01 -8.33
C VAL A 88 -6.79 7.76 -9.43
N ASN A 89 -6.70 9.08 -9.44
CA ASN A 89 -7.42 9.95 -10.37
C ASN A 89 -6.64 11.24 -10.73
N ILE A 90 -7.33 12.22 -11.32
CA ILE A 90 -6.73 13.49 -11.75
C ILE A 90 -6.14 14.30 -10.58
N LEU A 91 -6.64 14.12 -9.36
CA LEU A 91 -6.11 14.80 -8.19
C LEU A 91 -4.68 14.35 -7.86
N ASP A 92 -4.34 13.08 -8.09
CA ASP A 92 -2.97 12.59 -7.95
C ASP A 92 -2.04 13.16 -9.02
N LEU A 93 -2.51 13.26 -10.26
CA LEU A 93 -1.76 13.91 -11.33
C LEU A 93 -1.45 15.38 -11.02
N VAL A 94 -2.38 16.09 -10.37
CA VAL A 94 -2.15 17.47 -9.95
C VAL A 94 -1.01 17.56 -8.93
N ILE A 95 -0.84 16.58 -8.04
CA ILE A 95 0.29 16.53 -7.09
C ILE A 95 1.62 16.43 -7.85
N VAL A 96 1.73 15.50 -8.81
CA VAL A 96 2.94 15.35 -9.64
C VAL A 96 3.21 16.62 -10.45
N ALA A 97 2.17 17.18 -11.10
CA ALA A 97 2.33 18.38 -11.92
C ALA A 97 2.79 19.60 -11.13
N ASN A 98 2.32 19.76 -9.88
CA ASN A 98 2.77 20.84 -9.00
C ASN A 98 4.23 20.68 -8.53
N ALA A 99 4.77 19.46 -8.61
CA ALA A 99 6.13 19.12 -8.23
C ALA A 99 7.10 19.06 -9.42
N PHE A 100 6.70 19.48 -10.63
CA PHE A 100 7.54 19.37 -11.83
C PHE A 100 8.91 20.04 -11.65
N GLY A 101 9.99 19.32 -11.96
CA GLY A 101 11.37 19.76 -11.77
C GLY A 101 11.90 19.66 -10.34
N GLN A 102 11.11 19.17 -9.39
CA GLN A 102 11.55 18.85 -8.03
C GLN A 102 12.10 17.41 -7.95
N THR A 103 12.53 17.00 -6.77
CA THR A 103 13.03 15.64 -6.51
C THR A 103 11.97 14.67 -6.01
N GLU A 104 10.77 15.14 -5.63
CA GLU A 104 9.68 14.31 -5.10
C GLU A 104 8.32 14.86 -5.54
N PRO A 105 7.31 14.03 -5.87
CA PRO A 105 7.35 12.56 -5.86
C PRO A 105 7.96 12.00 -7.16
N ASP A 106 9.18 11.48 -7.06
CA ASP A 106 9.92 10.84 -8.17
C ASP A 106 9.54 9.36 -8.21
N LEU A 107 8.57 9.02 -9.06
CA LEU A 107 7.92 7.71 -9.07
C LEU A 107 8.73 6.68 -9.85
N ASN A 108 9.62 7.12 -10.74
CA ASN A 108 10.49 6.23 -11.50
C ASN A 108 11.91 6.14 -10.90
N GLY A 109 12.26 7.00 -9.94
CA GLY A 109 13.55 7.02 -9.25
C GLY A 109 14.70 7.60 -10.09
N ASP A 110 14.41 8.42 -11.11
CA ASP A 110 15.42 9.01 -12.01
C ASP A 110 16.06 10.30 -11.48
N GLY A 111 15.57 10.79 -10.35
CA GLY A 111 16.05 11.95 -9.61
C GLY A 111 15.34 13.26 -9.95
N VAL A 112 14.34 13.27 -10.85
CA VAL A 112 13.59 14.48 -11.18
C VAL A 112 12.15 14.21 -11.60
N VAL A 113 11.21 14.89 -10.94
CA VAL A 113 9.80 14.83 -11.31
C VAL A 113 9.59 15.45 -12.68
N ASN A 114 9.12 14.63 -13.62
CA ASN A 114 8.89 15.03 -15.00
C ASN A 114 7.66 14.34 -15.60
N ILE A 115 7.54 14.36 -16.94
CA ILE A 115 6.39 13.79 -17.64
C ILE A 115 6.29 12.26 -17.48
N LEU A 116 7.40 11.58 -17.21
CA LEU A 116 7.40 10.13 -17.01
C LEU A 116 6.66 9.75 -15.73
N ASP A 117 6.76 10.55 -14.66
CA ASP A 117 6.00 10.33 -13.42
C ASP A 117 4.50 10.52 -13.62
N LEU A 118 4.11 11.53 -14.40
CA LEU A 118 2.71 11.74 -14.79
C LEU A 118 2.16 10.53 -15.57
N VAL A 119 2.97 9.95 -16.47
CA VAL A 119 2.58 8.75 -17.23
C VAL A 119 2.39 7.55 -16.31
N ILE A 120 3.21 7.39 -15.25
CA ILE A 120 3.04 6.31 -14.25
C ILE A 120 1.66 6.42 -13.58
N VAL A 121 1.31 7.61 -13.07
CA VAL A 121 0.01 7.83 -12.43
C VAL A 121 -1.14 7.64 -13.43
N SER A 122 -1.01 8.16 -14.66
CA SER A 122 -2.03 8.00 -15.69
C SER A 122 -2.30 6.55 -16.08
N ASN A 123 -1.27 5.69 -16.08
CA ASN A 123 -1.42 4.26 -16.36
C ASN A 123 -2.04 3.49 -15.18
N ALA A 124 -2.05 4.08 -13.99
CA ALA A 124 -2.69 3.53 -12.81
C ALA A 124 -4.19 3.88 -12.69
N PHE A 125 -4.73 4.69 -13.61
CA PHE A 125 -6.15 4.99 -13.63
C PHE A 125 -6.98 3.73 -13.87
N ASN A 126 -8.06 3.58 -13.11
CA ASN A 126 -8.99 2.45 -13.19
C ASN A 126 -8.38 1.08 -12.84
N GLN A 127 -7.29 1.02 -12.07
CA GLN A 127 -6.80 -0.23 -11.47
C GLN A 127 -7.64 -0.61 -10.23
N ASN A 128 -8.97 -0.68 -10.38
CA ASN A 128 -9.91 -1.14 -9.34
C ASN A 128 -10.42 -2.55 -9.66
#